data_AF-A0A6C0KLL4-F1
#
_entry.id   AF-A0A6C0KLL4-F1
#
_cell.length_a   1.000
_cell.length_b   1.000
_cell.length_c   1.000
_cell.angle_alpha   90.00
_cell.angle_beta   90.00
_cell.angle_gamma   90.00
#
_symmetry.space_group_name_H-M   'P 1'
#
loop_
_entity.id
_entity.type
_entity.pdbx_description
1 polymer ?
#
loop_
_entity_poly.entity_id
_entity_poly.type
_entity_poly.pdbx_seq_one_letter_code
_entity_poly.pdbx_strand_id
1 'polypeptide(L)'
;MVSGKQQEMPPVKSMTPSINYALKAKYAAYTTLVFFLVANPETYKLLQKFLGHWVDIASPGGCPTPTGFFLHTALFFVLLWSIMLFPRD
;
A
#
# COMPACT_ATOMS: atom_id res chain seq x y z
N MET A 1 60.29 -9.61 -19.46
CA MET A 1 59.28 -8.53 -19.39
C MET A 1 58.30 -8.83 -20.51
N VAL A 2 57.13 -9.42 -20.26
CA VAL A 2 55.96 -8.81 -19.62
C VAL A 2 55.16 -9.93 -18.94
N SER A 3 55.03 -9.83 -17.62
CA SER A 3 54.14 -10.66 -16.80
C SER A 3 52.72 -10.10 -16.96
N GLY A 4 51.91 -10.78 -17.76
CA GLY A 4 50.48 -10.51 -17.87
C GLY A 4 49.79 -10.91 -16.56
N LYS A 5 49.60 -9.96 -15.65
CA LYS A 5 48.66 -10.11 -14.54
C LYS A 5 47.24 -10.13 -15.14
N GLN A 6 46.60 -11.28 -15.13
CA GLN A 6 45.15 -11.37 -15.12
C GLN A 6 44.66 -10.60 -13.88
N GLN A 7 44.08 -9.43 -14.10
CA GLN A 7 43.28 -8.77 -13.08
C GLN A 7 41.95 -9.51 -13.01
N GLU A 8 41.86 -10.45 -12.08
CA GLU A 8 40.63 -11.18 -11.77
C GLU A 8 39.57 -10.17 -11.31
N MET A 9 38.50 -10.02 -12.09
CA MET A 9 37.36 -9.20 -11.67
C MET A 9 36.74 -9.87 -10.44
N PRO A 10 36.48 -9.13 -9.34
CA PRO A 10 35.87 -9.71 -8.16
C PRO A 10 34.55 -10.38 -8.54
N PRO A 11 34.21 -11.55 -7.98
CA PRO A 11 32.98 -12.23 -8.29
C PRO A 11 31.83 -11.25 -8.03
N VAL A 12 31.05 -10.95 -9.07
CA VAL A 12 29.75 -10.30 -8.91
C VAL A 12 28.96 -11.24 -8.01
N LYS A 13 28.91 -10.93 -6.71
CA LYS A 13 28.03 -11.59 -5.75
C LYS A 13 26.65 -11.32 -6.29
N SER A 14 26.09 -12.28 -7.02
CA SER A 14 24.72 -12.21 -7.50
C SER A 14 23.90 -11.93 -6.26
N MET A 15 23.38 -10.71 -6.16
CA MET A 15 22.46 -10.35 -5.10
C MET A 15 21.17 -11.08 -5.46
N THR A 16 21.14 -12.38 -5.20
CA THR A 16 19.90 -13.15 -5.19
C THR A 16 19.06 -12.51 -4.11
N PRO A 17 17.94 -11.86 -4.46
CA PRO A 17 17.06 -11.31 -3.43
C PRO A 17 16.63 -12.48 -2.55
N SER A 18 17.00 -12.45 -1.28
CA SER A 18 16.48 -13.41 -0.30
C SER A 18 14.97 -13.16 -0.21
N ILE A 19 14.19 -14.03 -0.85
CA ILE A 19 12.73 -13.97 -0.81
C ILE A 19 12.32 -14.27 0.63
N ASN A 20 12.14 -13.21 1.42
CA ASN A 20 11.66 -13.30 2.79
C ASN A 20 10.14 -13.46 2.76
N TYR A 21 9.66 -14.69 2.62
CA TYR A 21 8.22 -14.99 2.58
C TYR A 21 7.47 -14.47 3.81
N ALA A 22 8.06 -14.56 5.00
CA ALA A 22 7.48 -14.03 6.24
C ALA A 22 7.23 -12.51 6.16
N LEU A 23 8.13 -11.79 5.50
CA LEU A 23 8.00 -10.35 5.36
C LEU A 23 6.89 -9.98 4.37
N LYS A 24 6.82 -10.69 3.25
CA LYS A 24 5.71 -10.56 2.29
C LYS A 24 4.37 -10.90 2.95
N ALA A 25 4.31 -11.97 3.74
CA ALA A 25 3.11 -12.38 4.47
C ALA A 25 2.67 -11.33 5.49
N LYS A 26 3.61 -10.71 6.23
CA LYS A 26 3.32 -9.62 7.18
C LYS A 26 2.66 -8.44 6.47
N TYR A 27 3.22 -7.99 5.35
CA TYR A 27 2.63 -6.90 4.58
C TYR A 27 1.28 -7.27 3.98
N ALA A 28 1.14 -8.49 3.44
CA ALA A 28 -0.14 -8.97 2.93
C ALA A 28 -1.22 -8.99 4.02
N ALA A 29 -0.87 -9.37 5.25
CA ALA A 29 -1.79 -9.33 6.39
C ALA A 29 -2.20 -7.88 6.72
N TYR A 30 -1.26 -6.94 6.81
CA TYR A 30 -1.58 -5.52 7.05
C TYR A 30 -2.46 -4.92 5.95
N THR A 31 -2.13 -5.13 4.67
CA THR A 31 -2.92 -4.57 3.57
C THR A 31 -4.31 -5.17 3.51
N THR A 32 -4.46 -6.47 3.83
CA THR A 32 -5.76 -7.14 3.86
C THR A 32 -6.64 -6.59 4.98
N LEU A 33 -6.08 -6.34 6.18
CA LEU A 33 -6.82 -5.73 7.28
C LEU A 33 -7.28 -4.31 6.94
N VAL A 34 -6.41 -3.51 6.34
CA VAL A 34 -6.76 -2.15 5.89
C VAL A 34 -7.86 -2.20 4.83
N PHE A 35 -7.73 -3.09 3.84
CA PHE A 35 -8.78 -3.30 2.84
C PHE A 35 -10.10 -3.69 3.46
N PHE A 36 -10.10 -4.64 4.40
CA PHE A 36 -11.31 -5.10 5.07
C PHE A 36 -12.02 -3.96 5.82
N LEU A 37 -11.26 -3.15 6.57
CA LEU A 37 -11.81 -2.01 7.29
C LEU A 37 -12.35 -0.95 6.33
N VAL A 38 -11.61 -0.64 5.27
CA VAL A 38 -12.01 0.40 4.32
C VAL A 38 -13.20 -0.09 3.47
N ALA A 39 -13.22 -1.32 2.98
CA ALA A 39 -14.29 -1.85 2.14
C ALA A 39 -15.67 -1.97 2.84
N ASN A 40 -15.72 -1.80 4.17
CA ASN A 40 -16.97 -1.81 4.91
C ASN A 40 -17.88 -0.60 4.53
N PRO A 41 -19.16 -0.82 4.19
CA PRO A 41 -20.12 0.26 3.92
C PRO A 41 -20.28 1.27 5.08
N GLU A 42 -20.03 0.86 6.32
CA GLU A 42 -20.04 1.77 7.48
C GLU A 42 -18.90 2.80 7.41
N THR A 43 -17.79 2.48 6.75
CA THR A 43 -16.66 3.41 6.57
C THR A 43 -17.04 4.56 5.63
N TYR A 44 -17.91 4.32 4.65
CA TYR A 44 -18.47 5.39 3.80
C TYR A 44 -19.32 6.36 4.62
N LYS A 45 -20.16 5.85 5.54
CA LYS A 45 -20.96 6.68 6.44
C LYS A 45 -20.08 7.46 7.41
N LEU A 46 -19.00 6.86 7.90
CA LEU A 46 -18.02 7.52 8.77
C LEU A 46 -17.32 8.67 8.03
N LEU A 47 -16.83 8.41 6.82
CA LEU A 47 -16.22 9.42 5.97
C LEU A 47 -17.22 10.53 5.61
N GLN A 48 -18.48 10.22 5.38
CA GLN A 48 -19.52 11.24 5.21
C GLN A 48 -19.71 12.09 6.48
N LYS A 49 -19.61 11.53 7.69
CA LYS A 49 -19.67 12.35 8.91
C LYS A 49 -18.48 13.31 9.04
N PHE A 50 -17.29 12.89 8.59
CA PHE A 50 -16.07 13.72 8.68
C PHE A 50 -15.91 14.70 7.50
N LEU A 51 -16.17 14.26 6.27
CA LEU A 51 -15.93 14.99 5.02
C LEU A 51 -17.24 15.42 4.32
N GLY A 52 -18.40 14.99 4.81
CA GLY A 52 -19.71 15.33 4.21
C GLY A 52 -20.07 16.81 4.25
N HIS A 53 -19.32 17.61 5.01
CA HIS A 53 -19.43 19.06 4.97
C HIS A 53 -18.82 19.68 3.69
N TRP A 54 -17.95 18.93 3.00
CA TRP A 54 -17.23 19.35 1.80
C TRP A 54 -17.68 18.58 0.55
N VAL A 55 -18.00 17.29 0.67
CA VAL A 55 -18.36 16.41 -0.45
C VAL A 55 -19.41 15.37 -0.03
N ASP A 56 -20.49 15.23 -0.79
CA ASP A 56 -21.50 14.18 -0.58
C ASP A 56 -20.96 12.79 -0.93
N ILE A 57 -20.55 12.04 0.09
CA ILE A 57 -19.93 10.71 -0.03
C ILE A 57 -20.97 9.57 -0.05
N ALA A 58 -22.06 9.72 0.71
CA ALA A 58 -23.19 8.81 0.66
C ALA A 58 -24.52 9.57 0.70
N SER A 59 -25.51 9.00 0.02
CA SER A 59 -26.89 9.51 0.03
C SER A 59 -27.51 9.32 1.42
N PRO A 60 -28.59 10.04 1.81
CA PRO A 60 -29.24 9.88 3.11
C PRO A 60 -29.67 8.43 3.43
N GLY A 61 -29.85 7.58 2.40
CA GLY A 61 -30.12 6.15 2.53
C GLY A 61 -28.89 5.24 2.70
N GLY A 62 -27.67 5.79 2.76
CA GLY A 62 -26.42 5.05 2.92
C GLY A 62 -25.83 4.48 1.63
N CYS A 63 -26.42 4.75 0.46
CA CYS A 63 -25.85 4.36 -0.82
C CYS A 63 -24.64 5.24 -1.16
N PRO A 64 -23.48 4.67 -1.52
CA PRO A 64 -22.31 5.45 -1.93
C PRO A 64 -22.61 6.22 -3.22
N THR A 65 -22.19 7.48 -3.29
CA THR A 65 -22.22 8.23 -4.55
C THR A 65 -21.03 7.78 -5.42
N PRO A 66 -21.09 7.90 -6.75
CA PRO A 66 -19.94 7.59 -7.62
C PRO A 66 -18.69 8.38 -7.22
N THR A 67 -18.86 9.64 -6.81
CA THR A 67 -17.80 10.50 -6.28
C THR A 67 -17.27 9.99 -4.93
N GLY A 68 -18.16 9.55 -4.04
CA GLY A 68 -17.81 8.94 -2.76
C GLY A 68 -16.99 7.65 -2.95
N PHE A 69 -17.37 6.79 -3.90
CA PHE A 69 -16.61 5.59 -4.26
C PHE A 69 -15.21 5.90 -4.77
N PHE A 70 -15.08 6.92 -5.63
CA PHE A 70 -13.78 7.35 -6.14
C PHE A 70 -12.89 7.88 -5.01
N LEU A 71 -13.43 8.75 -4.15
CA LEU A 71 -12.71 9.30 -3.00
C LEU A 71 -12.26 8.20 -2.02
N HIS A 72 -13.12 7.21 -1.79
CA HIS A 72 -12.82 6.06 -0.95
C HIS A 72 -11.69 5.19 -1.50
N THR A 73 -11.66 5.00 -2.81
CA THR A 73 -10.59 4.29 -3.52
C THR A 73 -9.27 5.06 -3.44
N ALA A 74 -9.30 6.39 -3.59
CA ALA A 74 -8.12 7.23 -3.44
C ALA A 74 -7.58 7.20 -2.00
N LEU A 75 -8.46 7.24 -1.00
CA LEU A 75 -8.08 7.09 0.41
C LEU A 75 -7.42 5.73 0.69
N PHE A 76 -8.00 4.64 0.17
CA PHE A 76 -7.41 3.31 0.28
C PHE A 76 -6.00 3.26 -0.32
N PHE A 77 -5.82 3.84 -1.51
CA PHE A 77 -4.53 3.92 -2.16
C PHE A 77 -3.50 4.69 -1.32
N VAL A 78 -3.86 5.87 -0.81
CA VAL A 78 -2.97 6.69 0.04
C VAL A 78 -2.59 5.95 1.33
N LEU A 79 -3.54 5.26 1.98
CA LEU A 79 -3.26 4.46 3.17
C LEU A 79 -2.29 3.31 2.88
N LEU A 80 -2.53 2.54 1.81
CA LEU A 80 -1.63 1.45 1.42
C LEU A 80 -0.23 1.98 1.11
N TRP A 81 -0.17 3.06 0.32
CA TRP A 81 1.09 3.65 -0.04
C TRP A 81 1.85 4.17 1.19
N SER A 82 1.15 4.80 2.14
CA SER A 82 1.75 5.29 3.38
C SER A 82 2.34 4.15 4.22
N ILE A 83 1.64 3.02 4.34
CA ILE A 83 2.12 1.84 5.07
C ILE A 83 3.35 1.22 4.40
N MET A 84 3.41 1.24 3.07
CA MET A 84 4.58 0.75 2.33
C MET A 84 5.75 1.73 2.36
N LEU A 85 5.47 3.04 2.39
CA LEU A 85 6.46 4.11 2.40
C LEU A 85 7.07 4.29 3.79
N PHE A 86 6.34 3.97 4.86
CA PHE A 86 6.83 4.09 6.23
C PHE A 86 8.12 3.26 6.41
N PRO A 87 9.27 3.91 6.71
CA PRO A 87 10.53 3.22 6.90
C PRO A 87 10.38 2.18 8.01
N ARG A 88 10.84 0.96 7.72
CA ARG A 88 11.01 -0.05 8.77
C ARG A 88 12.39 0.13 9.36
N ASP A 89 12.45 0.75 10.52
CA ASP A 89 13.60 0.66 11.42
C ASP A 89 13.88 -0.80 11.83
#